data_AF-A0A2S9HB54-F1
#
_entry.id   AF-A0A2S9HB54-F1
#
_cell.length_a   1.000
_cell.length_b   1.000
_cell.length_c   1.000
_cell.angle_alpha   90.00
_cell.angle_beta   90.00
_cell.angle_gamma   90.00
#
_symmetry.space_group_name_H-M   'P 1'
#
loop_
_entity.id
_entity.type
_entity.pdbx_description
1 polymer ?
#
loop_
_entity_poly.entity_id
_entity_poly.type
_entity_poly.pdbx_seq_one_letter_code
_entity_poly.pdbx_strand_id
1 'polypeptide(L)'
;KRMLSQYDVASLEMYEKASGNKVPNIIVAIDNYDAVKEARFYEEFEMLMMQVVREGASVGIHTLISAGRQSALRIQLYNNIKVQPCLYMIDHSEVSSIVGRSDIKIEEITGRALIKLENPTLFQTALPTTAEDELQQIQLLQKEAHEMDEAWQGELPKAIPMMPEVIDLMTYRNHKQVKQALQLGQIPMGLDFKEVEVVAHDSAVNDHLMIYSVDDSIRKQVVSSIISQTDKDYFESVTLVDTSEYGLVQYKENVTHYIVAENDVNTHLKHWMETIRERSNELAQARQEGREIPTFAKQLIVIANVEELNRLVYIDDVAAATLIDSSRAVGIYFIL
;
A
#
# COMPACT_ATOMS: atom_id res chain seq x y z
N LYS A 1 -2.54 2.94 21.32
CA LYS A 1 -2.94 2.08 22.47
C LYS A 1 -1.84 1.13 22.95
N ARG A 2 -1.26 0.27 22.11
CA ARG A 2 -0.16 -0.64 22.52
C ARG A 2 1.01 0.12 23.18
N MET A 3 1.43 1.24 22.58
CA MET A 3 2.49 2.12 23.14
C MET A 3 2.13 2.67 24.53
N LEU A 4 0.88 3.09 24.75
CA LEU A 4 0.43 3.59 26.05
C LEU A 4 0.47 2.49 27.12
N SER A 5 -0.02 1.30 26.77
CA SER A 5 -0.04 0.15 27.68
C SER A 5 1.36 -0.35 28.05
N GLN A 6 2.35 -0.22 27.17
CA GLN A 6 3.74 -0.58 27.48
C GLN A 6 4.37 0.29 28.57
N TYR A 7 3.83 1.50 28.76
CA TYR A 7 4.30 2.47 29.75
C TYR A 7 3.29 2.64 30.91
N ASP A 8 2.24 1.82 30.96
CA ASP A 8 1.15 1.89 31.95
C ASP A 8 0.51 3.30 32.09
N VAL A 9 0.39 4.02 30.97
CA VAL A 9 -0.18 5.38 30.93
C VAL A 9 -1.52 5.43 30.19
N ALA A 10 -2.35 6.41 30.54
CA ALA A 10 -3.71 6.54 30.02
C ALA A 10 -3.87 7.54 28.85
N SER A 11 -2.86 8.36 28.56
CA SER A 11 -2.92 9.37 27.49
C SER A 11 -1.61 9.51 26.72
N LEU A 12 -1.71 10.03 25.49
CA LEU A 12 -0.55 10.33 24.67
C LEU A 12 0.42 11.30 25.35
N GLU A 13 -0.09 12.35 25.99
CA GLU A 13 0.73 13.32 26.73
C GLU A 13 1.55 12.66 27.84
N MET A 14 0.95 11.73 28.59
CA MET A 14 1.66 10.97 29.62
C MET A 14 2.72 10.05 29.00
N TYR A 15 2.42 9.44 27.85
CA TYR A 15 3.37 8.62 27.11
C TYR A 15 4.57 9.43 26.61
N GLU A 16 4.35 10.61 26.04
CA GLU A 16 5.44 11.48 25.57
C GLU A 16 6.33 11.91 26.74
N LYS A 17 5.73 12.23 27.90
CA LYS A 17 6.45 12.56 29.13
C LYS A 17 7.26 11.38 29.69
N ALA A 18 6.71 10.16 29.65
CA ALA A 18 7.35 8.97 30.20
C ALA A 18 8.42 8.37 29.29
N SER A 19 8.18 8.36 27.98
CA SER A 19 9.09 7.76 26.98
C SER A 19 10.12 8.74 26.40
N GLY A 20 9.84 10.05 26.46
CA GLY A 20 10.61 11.09 25.76
C GLY A 20 10.35 11.13 24.25
N ASN A 21 9.59 10.18 23.69
CA ASN A 21 9.27 10.12 22.27
C ASN A 21 8.01 10.92 21.98
N LYS A 22 8.11 11.90 21.08
CA LYS A 22 6.96 12.67 20.60
C LYS A 22 6.21 11.90 19.52
N VAL A 23 4.88 11.98 19.56
CA VAL A 23 4.00 11.34 18.59
C VAL A 23 3.10 12.43 17.98
N PRO A 24 2.99 12.52 16.66
CA PRO A 24 2.17 13.56 16.04
C PRO A 24 0.69 13.40 16.40
N ASN A 25 0.04 14.53 16.69
CA ASN A 25 -1.42 14.57 16.75
C ASN A 25 -2.00 14.53 15.34
N ILE A 26 -3.09 13.80 15.16
CA ILE A 26 -3.81 13.69 13.88
C ILE A 26 -5.14 14.42 14.02
N ILE A 27 -5.42 15.36 13.12
CA ILE A 27 -6.71 16.02 13.03
C ILE A 27 -7.43 15.49 11.80
N VAL A 28 -8.57 14.82 12.00
CA VAL A 28 -9.48 14.41 10.94
C VAL A 28 -10.50 15.53 10.74
N ALA A 29 -10.29 16.33 9.71
CA ALA A 29 -11.20 17.42 9.33
C ALA A 29 -12.22 16.92 8.30
N ILE A 30 -13.52 17.08 8.62
CA ILE A 30 -14.64 16.71 7.76
C ILE A 30 -15.48 17.95 7.53
N ASP A 31 -15.48 18.44 6.31
CA ASP A 31 -16.37 19.51 5.89
C ASP A 31 -17.67 18.93 5.32
N ASN A 32 -18.79 19.54 5.67
CA ASN A 32 -20.14 19.18 5.24
C ASN A 32 -20.51 17.70 5.52
N TYR A 33 -20.64 17.35 6.81
CA TYR A 33 -21.00 16.00 7.24
C TYR A 33 -22.31 15.50 6.63
N ASP A 34 -23.25 16.39 6.31
CA ASP A 34 -24.53 16.07 5.68
C ASP A 34 -24.35 15.25 4.38
N ALA A 35 -23.36 15.60 3.56
CA ALA A 35 -23.08 14.92 2.30
C ALA A 35 -22.50 13.51 2.48
N VAL A 36 -21.85 13.23 3.62
CA VAL A 36 -21.21 11.94 3.87
C VAL A 36 -22.24 10.82 3.97
N LYS A 37 -23.48 11.14 4.36
CA LYS A 37 -24.59 10.17 4.45
C LYS A 37 -24.96 9.50 3.13
N GLU A 38 -24.67 10.15 2.02
CA GLU A 38 -24.99 9.65 0.67
C GLU A 38 -23.88 8.75 0.12
N ALA A 39 -22.74 8.67 0.80
CA ALA A 39 -21.61 7.87 0.37
C ALA A 39 -21.88 6.37 0.54
N ARG A 40 -21.44 5.56 -0.42
CA ARG A 40 -21.57 4.09 -0.38
C ARG A 40 -20.90 3.45 0.84
N PHE A 41 -19.90 4.12 1.41
CA PHE A 41 -19.11 3.67 2.55
C PHE A 41 -19.61 4.25 3.89
N TYR A 42 -20.79 4.89 3.93
CA TYR A 42 -21.27 5.63 5.10
C TYR A 42 -21.28 4.80 6.40
N GLU A 43 -21.76 3.55 6.35
CA GLU A 43 -21.86 2.72 7.57
C GLU A 43 -20.49 2.41 8.18
N GLU A 44 -19.52 2.02 7.35
CA GLU A 44 -18.15 1.75 7.78
C GLU A 44 -17.47 3.01 8.31
N PHE A 45 -17.65 4.12 7.61
CA PHE A 45 -17.17 5.43 8.03
C PHE A 45 -17.79 5.86 9.36
N GLU A 46 -19.10 5.69 9.54
CA GLU A 46 -19.80 6.07 10.76
C GLU A 46 -19.31 5.24 11.96
N MET A 47 -19.11 3.93 11.78
CA MET A 47 -18.52 3.07 12.81
C MET A 47 -17.12 3.53 13.21
N LEU A 48 -16.27 3.84 12.22
CA LEU A 48 -14.93 4.35 12.46
C LEU A 48 -14.97 5.69 13.19
N MET A 49 -15.80 6.63 12.74
CA MET A 49 -15.91 7.94 13.36
C MET A 49 -16.42 7.86 14.79
N MET A 50 -17.39 7.00 15.10
CA MET A 50 -17.83 6.78 16.48
C MET A 50 -16.69 6.30 17.38
N GLN A 51 -15.83 5.42 16.87
CA GLN A 51 -14.66 4.96 17.60
C GLN A 51 -13.63 6.09 17.78
N VAL A 52 -13.37 6.86 16.73
CA VAL A 52 -12.40 7.97 16.76
C VAL A 52 -12.84 9.07 17.72
N VAL A 53 -14.10 9.53 17.69
CA VAL A 53 -14.55 10.61 18.58
C VAL A 53 -14.56 10.14 20.04
N ARG A 54 -14.88 8.88 20.32
CA ARG A 54 -14.91 8.32 21.68
C ARG A 54 -13.52 8.09 22.28
N GLU A 55 -12.58 7.59 21.47
CA GLU A 55 -11.30 7.07 21.98
C GLU A 55 -10.08 7.86 21.49
N GLY A 56 -10.21 8.60 20.39
CA GLY A 56 -9.14 9.27 19.68
C GLY A 56 -8.38 10.27 20.53
N ALA A 57 -9.08 11.07 21.35
CA ALA A 57 -8.45 12.11 22.17
C ALA A 57 -7.38 11.54 23.13
N SER A 58 -7.57 10.32 23.64
CA SER A 58 -6.59 9.66 24.51
C SER A 58 -5.31 9.25 23.79
N VAL A 59 -5.37 9.08 22.47
CA VAL A 59 -4.28 8.63 21.60
C VAL A 59 -3.80 9.70 20.62
N GLY A 60 -4.20 10.97 20.81
CA GLY A 60 -3.79 12.10 19.96
C GLY A 60 -4.51 12.20 18.62
N ILE A 61 -5.68 11.56 18.46
CA ILE A 61 -6.51 11.67 17.27
C ILE A 61 -7.72 12.56 17.59
N HIS A 62 -7.88 13.64 16.85
CA HIS A 62 -8.90 14.65 17.04
C HIS A 62 -9.76 14.78 15.78
N THR A 63 -10.99 15.26 15.94
CA THR A 63 -11.93 15.45 14.83
C THR A 63 -12.43 16.88 14.79
N LEU A 64 -12.44 17.48 13.60
CA LEU A 64 -13.06 18.77 13.32
C LEU A 64 -14.15 18.52 12.29
N ILE A 65 -15.40 18.84 12.63
CA ILE A 65 -16.56 18.52 11.77
C ILE A 65 -17.40 19.77 11.58
N SER A 66 -17.77 20.06 10.33
CA SER A 66 -18.83 21.01 10.00
C SER A 66 -20.09 20.25 9.55
N ALA A 67 -21.26 20.77 9.89
CA ALA A 67 -22.55 20.22 9.50
C ALA A 67 -23.59 21.35 9.40
N GLY A 68 -24.53 21.24 8.47
CA GLY A 68 -25.61 22.22 8.32
C GLY A 68 -26.62 22.18 9.46
N ARG A 69 -26.78 21.01 10.10
CA ARG A 69 -27.65 20.81 11.27
C ARG A 69 -26.98 19.88 12.28
N GLN A 70 -27.23 20.09 13.58
CA GLN A 70 -26.74 19.17 14.62
C GLN A 70 -27.32 17.76 14.45
N SER A 71 -28.57 17.67 13.97
CA SER A 71 -29.27 16.41 13.68
C SER A 71 -28.67 15.62 12.51
N ALA A 72 -27.79 16.23 11.71
CA ALA A 72 -27.00 15.50 10.73
C ALA A 72 -26.06 14.50 11.42
N LEU A 73 -25.59 14.79 12.63
CA LEU A 73 -24.76 13.91 13.43
C LEU A 73 -25.62 13.00 14.30
N ARG A 74 -25.24 11.73 14.41
CA ARG A 74 -25.84 10.86 15.44
C ARG A 74 -25.54 11.40 16.83
N ILE A 75 -26.45 11.17 17.77
CA ILE A 75 -26.31 11.59 19.17
C ILE A 75 -25.01 11.11 19.83
N GLN A 76 -24.56 9.91 19.48
CA GLN A 76 -23.29 9.37 19.97
C GLN A 76 -22.07 10.16 19.47
N LEU A 77 -22.13 10.74 18.26
CA LEU A 77 -21.03 11.55 17.73
C LEU A 77 -20.99 12.90 18.43
N TYR A 78 -22.07 13.69 18.36
CA TYR A 78 -22.04 15.05 18.90
C TYR A 78 -21.88 15.07 20.43
N ASN A 79 -22.37 14.07 21.17
CA ASN A 79 -22.15 14.01 22.63
C ASN A 79 -20.67 13.85 23.02
N ASN A 80 -19.82 13.34 22.12
CA ASN A 80 -18.37 13.25 22.36
C ASN A 80 -17.59 14.46 21.81
N ILE A 81 -18.26 15.39 21.11
CA ILE A 81 -17.67 16.65 20.64
C ILE A 81 -17.87 17.71 21.71
N LYS A 82 -16.81 18.02 22.46
CA LYS A 82 -16.86 18.95 23.61
C LYS A 82 -17.09 20.41 23.20
N VAL A 83 -16.51 20.82 22.07
CA VAL A 83 -16.51 22.22 21.61
C VAL A 83 -17.41 22.29 20.39
N GLN A 84 -18.56 22.96 20.53
CA GLN A 84 -19.56 23.09 19.47
C GLN A 84 -19.92 24.56 19.27
N PRO A 85 -19.13 25.29 18.46
CA PRO A 85 -19.52 26.62 18.02
C PRO A 85 -20.71 26.52 17.06
N CYS A 86 -21.77 27.25 17.35
CA CYS A 86 -22.97 27.32 16.53
C CYS A 86 -23.00 28.67 15.83
N LEU A 87 -22.82 28.68 14.51
CA LEU A 87 -23.02 29.88 13.69
C LEU A 87 -24.51 30.25 13.64
N TYR A 88 -24.84 31.36 12.98
CA TYR A 88 -26.23 31.72 12.73
C TYR A 88 -27.01 30.56 12.08
N MET A 89 -28.14 30.20 12.70
CA MET A 89 -29.10 29.22 12.19
C MET A 89 -30.48 29.87 12.11
N ILE A 90 -31.24 29.52 11.07
CA ILE A 90 -32.61 30.03 10.87
C ILE A 90 -33.52 29.58 12.02
N ASP A 91 -33.35 28.36 12.52
CA ASP A 91 -34.12 27.82 13.64
C ASP A 91 -33.36 28.00 14.97
N HIS A 92 -33.86 28.91 15.81
CA HIS A 92 -33.30 29.17 17.14
C HIS A 92 -33.42 27.99 18.12
N SER A 93 -34.33 27.05 17.87
CA SER A 93 -34.46 25.86 18.72
C SER A 93 -33.26 24.93 18.59
N GLU A 94 -32.66 24.83 17.40
CA GLU A 94 -31.42 24.09 17.16
C GLU A 94 -30.21 24.73 17.85
N VAL A 95 -30.12 26.06 17.84
CA VAL A 95 -29.08 26.78 18.59
C VAL A 95 -29.17 26.44 20.08
N SER A 96 -30.38 26.41 20.63
CA SER A 96 -30.63 26.09 22.03
C SER A 96 -30.30 24.64 22.40
N SER A 97 -30.41 23.69 21.46
CA SER A 97 -30.00 22.29 21.70
C SER A 97 -28.48 22.11 21.72
N ILE A 98 -27.75 22.96 21.00
CA ILE A 98 -26.28 22.92 20.94
C ILE A 98 -25.67 23.60 22.18
N VAL A 99 -25.98 24.87 22.42
CA VAL A 99 -25.31 25.66 23.46
C VAL A 99 -26.06 25.71 24.79
N GLY A 100 -27.30 25.23 24.82
CA GLY A 100 -28.22 25.38 25.95
C GLY A 100 -29.12 26.61 25.82
N ARG A 101 -30.11 26.72 26.71
CA ARG A 101 -31.05 27.85 26.72
C ARG A 101 -30.32 29.16 27.02
N SER A 102 -30.57 30.17 26.20
CA SER A 102 -30.01 31.51 26.32
C SER A 102 -30.96 32.55 25.74
N ASP A 103 -30.97 33.76 26.29
CA ASP A 103 -31.67 34.92 25.71
C ASP A 103 -30.82 35.63 24.63
N ILE A 104 -29.57 35.17 24.42
CA ILE A 104 -28.65 35.73 23.43
C ILE A 104 -29.10 35.35 22.03
N LYS A 105 -29.42 36.35 21.21
CA LYS A 105 -29.72 36.17 19.79
C LYS A 105 -28.46 36.30 18.96
N ILE A 106 -28.24 35.34 18.06
CA ILE A 106 -27.18 35.41 17.06
C ILE A 106 -27.68 36.31 15.93
N GLU A 107 -26.91 37.34 15.60
CA GLU A 107 -27.13 38.20 14.43
C GLU A 107 -26.75 37.45 13.15
N GLU A 108 -27.47 37.71 12.05
CA GLU A 108 -27.18 37.17 10.72
C GLU A 108 -25.96 37.89 10.11
N ILE A 109 -24.79 37.64 10.71
CA ILE A 109 -23.49 38.16 10.28
C ILE A 109 -22.57 36.96 10.06
N THR A 110 -21.93 36.89 8.89
CA THR A 110 -20.96 35.83 8.58
C THR A 110 -19.88 35.75 9.66
N GLY A 111 -19.64 34.55 10.18
CA GLY A 111 -18.67 34.32 11.25
C GLY A 111 -19.16 34.65 12.67
N ARG A 112 -20.38 35.19 12.84
CA ARG A 112 -20.98 35.35 14.17
C ARG A 112 -21.47 33.99 14.67
N ALA A 113 -21.04 33.63 15.87
CA ALA A 113 -21.37 32.35 16.47
C ALA A 113 -21.64 32.46 17.97
N LEU A 114 -22.32 31.46 18.50
CA LEU A 114 -22.54 31.22 19.92
C LEU A 114 -21.80 29.94 20.30
N ILE A 115 -21.06 29.97 21.41
CA ILE A 115 -20.34 28.82 21.92
C ILE A 115 -20.67 28.60 23.39
N LYS A 116 -20.77 27.33 23.79
CA LYS A 116 -20.93 26.98 25.21
C LYS A 116 -19.54 26.86 25.86
N LEU A 117 -19.18 27.88 26.63
CA LEU A 117 -18.07 27.81 27.59
C LEU A 117 -18.66 27.39 28.95
N GLU A 118 -18.59 28.26 29.95
CA GLU A 118 -19.40 28.12 31.18
C GLU A 118 -20.86 28.48 30.91
N ASN A 119 -21.06 29.58 30.17
CA ASN A 119 -22.36 30.06 29.70
C ASN A 119 -22.32 30.23 28.17
N PRO A 120 -23.49 30.22 27.49
CA PRO A 120 -23.59 30.59 26.09
C PRO A 120 -22.94 31.97 25.86
N THR A 121 -21.90 32.00 25.02
CA THR A 121 -21.05 33.19 24.81
C THR A 121 -21.02 33.53 23.34
N LEU A 122 -21.41 34.76 23.00
CA LEU A 122 -21.41 35.26 21.63
C LEU A 122 -19.98 35.65 21.24
N PHE A 123 -19.53 35.24 20.05
CA PHE A 123 -18.22 35.62 19.55
C PHE A 123 -18.23 35.76 18.02
N GLN A 124 -17.21 36.44 17.50
CA GLN A 124 -16.97 36.60 16.07
C GLN A 124 -15.72 35.80 15.70
N THR A 125 -15.82 34.93 14.69
CA THR A 125 -14.66 34.19 14.18
C THR A 125 -13.66 35.13 13.52
N ALA A 126 -12.39 34.97 13.84
CA ALA A 126 -11.33 35.66 13.11
C ALA A 126 -11.25 35.10 11.67
N LEU A 127 -10.95 35.97 10.71
CA LEU A 127 -10.53 35.52 9.39
C LEU A 127 -9.12 34.94 9.49
N PRO A 128 -8.77 33.97 8.62
CA PRO A 128 -7.44 33.36 8.67
C PRO A 128 -6.35 34.31 8.18
N THR A 129 -6.70 35.38 7.45
CA THR A 129 -5.77 36.44 7.06
C THR A 129 -6.44 37.82 7.16
N THR A 130 -5.68 38.90 7.01
CA THR A 130 -6.19 40.29 7.02
C THR A 130 -6.58 40.78 5.61
N ALA A 131 -7.12 39.91 4.76
CA ALA A 131 -7.53 40.26 3.40
C ALA A 131 -8.74 41.22 3.38
N GLU A 132 -8.77 42.12 2.41
CA GLU A 132 -9.88 43.04 2.14
C GLU A 132 -10.95 42.41 1.23
N ASP A 133 -10.55 41.46 0.36
CA ASP A 133 -11.45 40.73 -0.54
C ASP A 133 -11.10 39.24 -0.66
N GLU A 134 -11.97 38.48 -1.33
CA GLU A 134 -11.84 37.03 -1.49
C GLU A 134 -10.62 36.61 -2.30
N LEU A 135 -10.23 37.39 -3.32
CA LEU A 135 -9.07 37.06 -4.16
C LEU A 135 -7.77 37.24 -3.35
N GLN A 136 -7.67 38.33 -2.61
CA GLN A 136 -6.56 38.59 -1.71
C GLN A 136 -6.48 37.54 -0.61
N GLN A 137 -7.62 37.06 -0.08
CA GLN A 137 -7.67 35.99 0.90
C GLN A 137 -7.05 34.69 0.36
N ILE A 138 -7.36 34.31 -0.89
CA ILE A 138 -6.76 33.14 -1.55
C ILE A 138 -5.24 33.31 -1.70
N GLN A 139 -4.81 34.48 -2.17
CA GLN A 139 -3.39 34.78 -2.38
C GLN A 139 -2.59 34.74 -1.08
N LEU A 140 -3.12 35.33 -0.01
CA LEU A 140 -2.46 35.33 1.31
C LEU A 140 -2.41 33.92 1.92
N LEU A 141 -3.47 33.10 1.76
CA LEU A 141 -3.46 31.72 2.22
C LEU A 141 -2.44 30.85 1.47
N GLN A 142 -2.34 31.00 0.15
CA GLN A 142 -1.34 30.30 -0.66
C GLN A 142 0.08 30.72 -0.27
N LYS A 143 0.28 32.02 -0.02
CA LYS A 143 1.56 32.56 0.44
C LYS A 143 1.94 31.99 1.80
N GLU A 144 1.03 32.02 2.79
CA GLU A 144 1.26 31.45 4.12
C GLU A 144 1.61 29.96 4.02
N ALA A 145 0.86 29.18 3.22
CA ALA A 145 1.13 27.76 3.03
C ALA A 145 2.52 27.50 2.43
N HIS A 146 2.96 28.33 1.48
CA HIS A 146 4.30 28.24 0.90
C HIS A 146 5.39 28.60 1.90
N GLU A 147 5.21 29.67 2.67
CA GLU A 147 6.15 30.05 3.73
C GLU A 147 6.26 28.98 4.82
N MET A 148 5.16 28.32 5.17
CA MET A 148 5.16 27.17 6.10
C MET A 148 5.92 25.96 5.53
N ASP A 149 5.76 25.67 4.25
CA ASP A 149 6.47 24.57 3.56
C ASP A 149 7.98 24.85 3.49
N GLU A 150 8.38 26.06 3.12
CA GLU A 150 9.80 26.46 3.08
C GLU A 150 10.44 26.47 4.48
N ALA A 151 9.70 26.89 5.51
CA ALA A 151 10.19 26.92 6.88
C ALA A 151 10.36 25.52 7.49
N TRP A 152 9.61 24.53 7.02
CA TRP A 152 9.65 23.17 7.57
C TRP A 152 10.78 22.34 6.96
N GLN A 153 11.78 22.01 7.79
CA GLN A 153 12.93 21.18 7.40
C GLN A 153 12.84 19.73 7.90
N GLY A 154 11.71 19.37 8.52
CA GLY A 154 11.47 18.02 9.06
C GLY A 154 10.84 17.09 8.04
N GLU A 155 10.55 15.85 8.48
CA GLU A 155 9.79 14.91 7.66
C GLU A 155 8.32 15.36 7.54
N LEU A 156 7.77 15.26 6.33
CA LEU A 156 6.34 15.45 6.07
C LEU A 156 5.56 14.18 6.42
N PRO A 157 4.27 14.29 6.80
CA PRO A 157 3.41 13.13 6.95
C PRO A 157 3.35 12.36 5.63
N LYS A 158 3.39 11.03 5.71
CA LYS A 158 3.20 10.18 4.53
C LYS A 158 1.79 10.39 3.98
N ALA A 159 1.68 10.53 2.66
CA ALA A 159 0.40 10.53 1.98
C ALA A 159 -0.34 9.21 2.23
N ILE A 160 -1.68 9.24 2.16
CA ILE A 160 -2.48 8.02 2.15
C ILE A 160 -2.09 7.25 0.88
N PRO A 161 -1.64 5.99 0.99
CA PRO A 161 -1.26 5.21 -0.18
C PRO A 161 -2.48 4.97 -1.05
N MET A 162 -2.40 5.38 -2.32
CA MET A 162 -3.46 5.21 -3.30
C MET A 162 -2.93 4.32 -4.43
N MET A 163 -3.69 3.28 -4.77
CA MET A 163 -3.35 2.42 -5.91
C MET A 163 -3.41 3.27 -7.18
N PRO A 164 -2.31 3.42 -7.93
CA PRO A 164 -2.34 4.14 -9.20
C PRO A 164 -3.24 3.41 -10.20
N GLU A 165 -3.91 4.17 -11.05
CA GLU A 165 -4.73 3.60 -12.13
C GLU A 165 -3.88 2.85 -13.17
N VAL A 166 -2.65 3.32 -13.38
CA VAL A 166 -1.69 2.73 -14.32
C VAL A 166 -0.33 2.64 -13.66
N ILE A 167 0.28 1.45 -13.70
CA ILE A 167 1.65 1.21 -13.24
C ILE A 167 2.56 1.19 -14.46
N ASP A 168 3.34 2.26 -14.65
CA ASP A 168 4.41 2.28 -15.63
C ASP A 168 5.59 1.41 -15.17
N LEU A 169 6.03 0.45 -15.99
CA LEU A 169 7.04 -0.54 -15.61
C LEU A 169 8.42 0.09 -15.34
N MET A 170 8.77 1.19 -15.99
CA MET A 170 10.05 1.88 -15.80
C MET A 170 10.07 2.66 -14.49
N THR A 171 8.96 3.32 -14.17
CA THR A 171 8.75 4.01 -12.90
C THR A 171 8.71 3.01 -11.75
N TYR A 172 7.99 1.89 -11.94
CA TYR A 172 7.92 0.79 -10.99
C TYR A 172 9.30 0.19 -10.71
N ARG A 173 10.10 -0.12 -11.75
CA ARG A 173 11.48 -0.63 -11.60
C ARG A 173 12.37 0.30 -10.78
N ASN A 174 12.13 1.61 -10.88
CA ASN A 174 12.90 2.62 -10.17
C ASN A 174 12.43 2.86 -8.72
N HIS A 175 11.31 2.28 -8.31
CA HIS A 175 10.76 2.42 -6.97
C HIS A 175 11.72 1.88 -5.91
N LYS A 176 11.82 2.56 -4.75
CA LYS A 176 12.79 2.22 -3.69
C LYS A 176 12.62 0.78 -3.19
N GLN A 177 11.38 0.36 -2.95
CA GLN A 177 11.10 -1.00 -2.47
C GLN A 177 11.40 -2.06 -3.55
N VAL A 178 11.21 -1.73 -4.84
CA VAL A 178 11.57 -2.64 -5.95
C VAL A 178 13.09 -2.84 -5.99
N LYS A 179 13.88 -1.77 -5.90
CA LYS A 179 15.34 -1.87 -5.84
C LYS A 179 15.83 -2.70 -4.65
N GLN A 180 15.18 -2.56 -3.50
CA GLN A 180 15.49 -3.35 -2.30
C GLN A 180 15.17 -4.84 -2.52
N ALA A 181 14.01 -5.16 -3.09
CA ALA A 181 13.64 -6.54 -3.42
C ALA A 181 14.65 -7.18 -4.40
N LEU A 182 15.06 -6.44 -5.43
CA LEU A 182 16.06 -6.90 -6.41
C LEU A 182 17.43 -7.17 -5.77
N GLN A 183 17.87 -6.31 -4.85
CA GLN A 183 19.13 -6.52 -4.10
C GLN A 183 19.10 -7.80 -3.24
N LEU A 184 17.91 -8.21 -2.78
CA LEU A 184 17.69 -9.46 -2.06
C LEU A 184 17.52 -10.66 -3.00
N GLY A 185 17.51 -10.44 -4.32
CA GLY A 185 17.31 -11.50 -5.30
C GLY A 185 15.86 -11.94 -5.48
N GLN A 186 14.93 -11.09 -5.07
CA GLN A 186 13.50 -11.34 -5.20
C GLN A 186 13.00 -10.79 -6.53
N ILE A 187 11.91 -11.37 -7.03
CA ILE A 187 11.26 -11.01 -8.29
C ILE A 187 10.04 -10.13 -7.96
N PRO A 188 10.10 -8.81 -8.19
CA PRO A 188 8.99 -7.90 -7.92
C PRO A 188 7.82 -8.18 -8.86
N MET A 189 6.64 -8.43 -8.32
CA MET A 189 5.45 -8.82 -9.10
C MET A 189 4.44 -7.68 -9.27
N GLY A 190 4.32 -6.81 -8.27
CA GLY A 190 3.40 -5.68 -8.32
C GLY A 190 3.25 -4.99 -6.98
N LEU A 191 2.16 -4.24 -6.82
CA LEU A 191 1.81 -3.54 -5.59
C LEU A 191 0.59 -4.21 -4.94
N ASP A 192 0.54 -4.26 -3.62
CA ASP A 192 -0.65 -4.70 -2.90
C ASP A 192 -1.73 -3.60 -2.90
N PHE A 193 -3.01 -4.00 -2.88
CA PHE A 193 -4.13 -3.06 -2.98
C PHE A 193 -4.39 -2.22 -1.73
N LYS A 194 -3.80 -2.57 -0.58
CA LYS A 194 -4.15 -1.99 0.70
C LYS A 194 -3.14 -0.96 1.16
N GLU A 195 -1.86 -1.33 1.14
CA GLU A 195 -0.75 -0.49 1.61
C GLU A 195 0.04 0.10 0.43
N VAL A 196 -0.20 -0.39 -0.81
CA VAL A 196 0.49 0.03 -2.03
C VAL A 196 2.00 -0.19 -1.91
N GLU A 197 2.36 -1.31 -1.29
CA GLU A 197 3.73 -1.79 -1.12
C GLU A 197 4.05 -2.89 -2.13
N VAL A 198 5.35 -3.01 -2.45
CA VAL A 198 5.84 -3.99 -3.43
C VAL A 198 5.68 -5.40 -2.89
N VAL A 199 4.96 -6.23 -3.64
CA VAL A 199 4.91 -7.67 -3.46
C VAL A 199 5.94 -8.30 -4.38
N ALA A 200 6.88 -9.05 -3.81
CA ALA A 200 7.92 -9.76 -4.53
C ALA A 200 7.90 -11.25 -4.20
N HIS A 201 8.26 -12.07 -5.18
CA HIS A 201 8.45 -13.50 -5.03
C HIS A 201 9.92 -13.81 -4.70
N ASP A 202 10.16 -14.59 -3.65
CA ASP A 202 11.50 -15.03 -3.28
C ASP A 202 11.68 -16.50 -3.67
N SER A 203 12.36 -16.77 -4.78
CA SER A 203 12.53 -18.14 -5.26
C SER A 203 13.33 -19.02 -4.31
N ALA A 204 14.18 -18.45 -3.45
CA ALA A 204 14.93 -19.25 -2.47
C ALA A 204 14.07 -19.74 -1.30
N VAL A 205 12.93 -19.08 -1.06
CA VAL A 205 11.99 -19.41 0.03
C VAL A 205 10.75 -20.11 -0.51
N ASN A 206 10.28 -19.71 -1.69
CA ASN A 206 9.00 -20.12 -2.26
C ASN A 206 9.15 -21.11 -3.43
N ASP A 207 10.38 -21.50 -3.79
CA ASP A 207 10.71 -22.43 -4.87
C ASP A 207 10.24 -21.93 -6.25
N HIS A 208 9.03 -22.31 -6.67
CA HIS A 208 8.49 -22.08 -8.01
C HIS A 208 7.30 -21.12 -7.97
N LEU A 209 7.04 -20.46 -9.09
CA LEU A 209 5.88 -19.59 -9.28
C LEU A 209 5.00 -20.13 -10.39
N MET A 210 3.70 -20.27 -10.14
CA MET A 210 2.72 -20.64 -11.16
C MET A 210 1.83 -19.44 -11.47
N ILE A 211 1.69 -19.12 -12.76
CA ILE A 211 0.88 -18.04 -13.30
C ILE A 211 -0.27 -18.67 -14.09
N TYR A 212 -1.45 -18.66 -13.46
CA TYR A 212 -2.67 -19.12 -14.09
C TYR A 212 -3.55 -17.95 -14.53
N SER A 213 -4.03 -17.99 -15.77
CA SER A 213 -5.02 -17.05 -16.30
C SER A 213 -5.89 -17.74 -17.34
N VAL A 214 -7.18 -17.38 -17.38
CA VAL A 214 -8.09 -17.75 -18.47
C VAL A 214 -7.85 -16.92 -19.73
N ASP A 215 -7.23 -15.74 -19.58
CA ASP A 215 -6.88 -14.83 -20.65
C ASP A 215 -5.37 -14.87 -20.89
N ASP A 216 -4.98 -15.33 -22.09
CA ASP A 216 -3.59 -15.41 -22.53
C ASP A 216 -2.90 -14.03 -22.56
N SER A 217 -3.63 -12.97 -22.89
CA SER A 217 -3.06 -11.61 -22.94
C SER A 217 -2.60 -11.15 -21.54
N ILE A 218 -3.40 -11.45 -20.51
CA ILE A 218 -3.05 -11.14 -19.11
C ILE A 218 -1.84 -11.97 -18.69
N ARG A 219 -1.79 -13.27 -19.01
CA ARG A 219 -0.63 -14.11 -18.68
C ARG A 219 0.64 -13.57 -19.32
N LYS A 220 0.60 -13.26 -20.62
CA LYS A 220 1.72 -12.66 -21.36
C LYS A 220 2.17 -11.35 -20.72
N GLN A 221 1.25 -10.51 -20.25
CA GLN A 221 1.56 -9.26 -19.56
C GLN A 221 2.22 -9.47 -18.18
N VAL A 222 1.78 -10.48 -17.42
CA VAL A 222 2.40 -10.81 -16.12
C VAL A 222 3.81 -11.38 -16.33
N VAL A 223 3.98 -12.31 -17.28
CA VAL A 223 5.28 -12.90 -17.63
C VAL A 223 6.23 -11.80 -18.13
N SER A 224 5.76 -10.91 -19.00
CA SER A 224 6.57 -9.81 -19.53
C SER A 224 6.98 -8.82 -18.44
N SER A 225 6.09 -8.51 -17.50
CA SER A 225 6.40 -7.72 -16.31
C SER A 225 7.50 -8.39 -15.48
N ILE A 226 7.35 -9.67 -15.14
CA ILE A 226 8.33 -10.43 -14.36
C ILE A 226 9.71 -10.41 -15.04
N ILE A 227 9.78 -10.68 -16.34
CA ILE A 227 11.06 -10.66 -17.08
C ILE A 227 11.67 -9.25 -17.08
N SER A 228 10.84 -8.22 -17.25
CA SER A 228 11.27 -6.81 -17.22
C SER A 228 11.77 -6.37 -15.85
N GLN A 229 11.26 -7.00 -14.77
CA GLN A 229 11.64 -6.67 -13.39
C GLN A 229 12.79 -7.54 -12.88
N THR A 230 12.96 -8.76 -13.38
CA THR A 230 14.03 -9.67 -12.95
C THR A 230 15.41 -9.03 -13.09
N ASP A 231 16.26 -9.20 -12.07
CA ASP A 231 17.67 -8.87 -12.16
C ASP A 231 18.43 -10.06 -12.76
N LYS A 232 18.80 -9.96 -14.04
CA LYS A 232 19.49 -11.02 -14.77
C LYS A 232 20.82 -11.41 -14.11
N ASP A 233 21.50 -10.46 -13.47
CA ASP A 233 22.84 -10.68 -12.91
C ASP A 233 22.80 -11.44 -11.57
N TYR A 234 21.61 -11.53 -10.94
CA TYR A 234 21.41 -12.32 -9.73
C TYR A 234 21.42 -13.83 -10.02
N PHE A 235 20.99 -14.23 -11.22
CA PHE A 235 20.92 -15.62 -11.64
C PHE A 235 22.12 -15.96 -12.54
N GLU A 236 22.66 -17.17 -12.41
CA GLU A 236 23.65 -17.72 -13.35
C GLU A 236 23.10 -17.75 -14.77
N SER A 237 21.81 -18.09 -14.89
CA SER A 237 21.10 -18.03 -16.15
C SER A 237 19.63 -17.74 -15.94
N VAL A 238 19.08 -16.85 -16.76
CA VAL A 238 17.63 -16.69 -16.94
C VAL A 238 17.27 -17.23 -18.32
N THR A 239 16.37 -18.20 -18.39
CA THR A 239 15.92 -18.78 -19.66
C THR A 239 14.44 -18.50 -19.88
N LEU A 240 14.09 -17.96 -21.04
CA LEU A 240 12.71 -17.76 -21.47
C LEU A 240 12.36 -18.77 -22.57
N VAL A 241 11.39 -19.62 -22.29
CA VAL A 241 10.74 -20.48 -23.29
C VAL A 241 9.45 -19.77 -23.73
N ASP A 242 9.50 -19.17 -24.91
CA ASP A 242 8.39 -18.45 -25.53
C ASP A 242 7.60 -19.38 -26.47
N THR A 243 6.46 -18.88 -26.96
CA THR A 243 5.58 -19.61 -27.85
C THR A 243 6.02 -19.49 -29.30
N SER A 244 5.44 -20.34 -30.16
CA SER A 244 5.64 -20.29 -31.62
C SER A 244 5.20 -18.97 -32.28
N GLU A 245 4.44 -18.14 -31.55
CA GLU A 245 4.00 -16.80 -31.95
C GLU A 245 5.05 -15.70 -31.69
N TYR A 246 6.14 -16.00 -30.99
CA TYR A 246 7.19 -15.04 -30.62
C TYR A 246 6.65 -13.84 -29.82
N GLY A 247 5.65 -14.06 -28.97
CA GLY A 247 4.95 -13.00 -28.24
C GLY A 247 5.81 -12.22 -27.25
N LEU A 248 6.96 -12.77 -26.85
CA LEU A 248 7.89 -12.18 -25.89
C LEU A 248 9.29 -11.92 -26.47
N VAL A 249 9.45 -11.95 -27.79
CA VAL A 249 10.74 -11.75 -28.48
C VAL A 249 11.43 -10.44 -28.11
N GLN A 250 10.66 -9.40 -27.79
CA GLN A 250 11.17 -8.09 -27.37
C GLN A 250 11.97 -8.14 -26.06
N TYR A 251 11.80 -9.20 -25.25
CA TYR A 251 12.52 -9.41 -23.98
C TYR A 251 13.74 -10.32 -24.12
N LYS A 252 14.13 -10.68 -25.35
CA LYS A 252 15.29 -11.54 -25.61
C LYS A 252 16.57 -11.04 -24.95
N GLU A 253 16.79 -9.72 -24.93
CA GLU A 253 17.99 -9.11 -24.34
C GLU A 253 17.95 -9.10 -22.79
N ASN A 254 16.76 -9.22 -22.19
CA ASN A 254 16.57 -9.27 -20.73
C ASN A 254 16.92 -10.64 -20.13
N VAL A 255 17.10 -11.67 -20.95
CA VAL A 255 17.36 -13.04 -20.51
C VAL A 255 18.69 -13.55 -21.04
N THR A 256 19.21 -14.64 -20.47
CA THR A 256 20.45 -15.30 -20.92
C THR A 256 20.18 -16.17 -22.14
N HIS A 257 19.07 -16.91 -22.13
CA HIS A 257 18.65 -17.77 -23.23
C HIS A 257 17.19 -17.49 -23.59
N TYR A 258 16.92 -17.30 -24.88
CA TYR A 258 15.58 -17.15 -25.43
C TYR A 258 15.33 -18.30 -26.40
N ILE A 259 14.31 -19.10 -26.13
CA ILE A 259 14.05 -20.38 -26.77
C ILE A 259 12.63 -20.39 -27.31
N VAL A 260 12.47 -20.88 -28.55
CA VAL A 260 11.16 -21.09 -29.20
C VAL A 260 11.08 -22.43 -29.90
N ALA A 261 12.14 -22.85 -30.60
CA ALA A 261 12.12 -24.06 -31.41
C ALA A 261 12.11 -25.34 -30.56
N GLU A 262 11.31 -26.33 -30.96
CA GLU A 262 11.16 -27.62 -30.29
C GLU A 262 12.50 -28.33 -30.02
N ASN A 263 13.42 -28.31 -30.99
CA ASN A 263 14.74 -28.93 -30.84
C ASN A 263 15.58 -28.27 -29.74
N ASP A 264 15.48 -26.94 -29.62
CA ASP A 264 16.21 -26.18 -28.61
C ASP A 264 15.60 -26.43 -27.23
N VAL A 265 14.27 -26.46 -27.13
CA VAL A 265 13.54 -26.81 -25.89
C VAL A 265 13.95 -28.21 -25.41
N ASN A 266 13.94 -29.21 -26.28
CA ASN A 266 14.35 -30.58 -25.95
C ASN A 266 15.81 -30.66 -25.49
N THR A 267 16.70 -29.88 -26.11
CA THR A 267 18.12 -29.84 -25.74
C THR A 267 18.29 -29.22 -24.35
N HIS A 268 17.62 -28.10 -24.07
CA HIS A 268 17.65 -27.45 -22.77
C HIS A 268 16.98 -28.29 -21.66
N LEU A 269 15.86 -28.97 -21.94
CA LEU A 269 15.22 -29.87 -20.97
C LEU A 269 16.15 -31.00 -20.53
N LYS A 270 16.87 -31.63 -21.49
CA LYS A 270 17.88 -32.65 -21.16
C LYS A 270 18.99 -32.07 -20.29
N HIS A 271 19.50 -30.89 -20.63
CA HIS A 271 20.54 -30.21 -19.87
C HIS A 271 20.08 -29.86 -18.44
N TRP A 272 18.86 -29.33 -18.27
CA TRP A 272 18.31 -29.04 -16.94
C TRP A 272 18.14 -30.30 -16.12
N MET A 273 17.61 -31.38 -16.69
CA MET A 273 17.48 -32.67 -15.99
C MET A 273 18.83 -33.24 -15.55
N GLU A 274 19.84 -33.17 -16.41
CA GLU A 274 21.21 -33.61 -16.08
C GLU A 274 21.79 -32.78 -14.95
N THR A 275 21.70 -31.45 -15.05
CA THR A 275 22.15 -30.51 -14.00
C THR A 275 21.46 -30.76 -12.67
N ILE A 276 20.13 -30.97 -12.68
CA ILE A 276 19.36 -31.28 -11.47
C ILE A 276 19.85 -32.58 -10.83
N ARG A 277 20.07 -33.63 -11.63
CA ARG A 277 20.53 -34.93 -11.14
C ARG A 277 21.94 -34.86 -10.55
N GLU A 278 22.86 -34.18 -11.24
CA GLU A 278 24.24 -33.98 -10.76
C GLU A 278 24.25 -33.25 -9.42
N ARG A 279 23.59 -32.10 -9.34
CA ARG A 279 23.50 -31.30 -8.10
C ARG A 279 22.77 -32.06 -6.97
N SER A 280 21.73 -32.83 -7.31
CA SER A 280 21.00 -33.64 -6.32
C SER A 280 21.86 -34.76 -5.73
N ASN A 281 22.69 -35.40 -6.58
CA ASN A 281 23.63 -36.42 -6.14
C ASN A 281 24.72 -35.82 -5.23
N GLU A 282 25.27 -34.67 -5.59
CA GLU A 282 26.24 -33.94 -4.77
C GLU A 282 25.65 -33.57 -3.40
N LEU A 283 24.43 -33.02 -3.38
CA LEU A 283 23.70 -32.69 -2.16
C LEU A 283 23.45 -33.93 -1.29
N ALA A 284 23.07 -35.05 -1.89
CA ALA A 284 22.84 -36.31 -1.18
C ALA A 284 24.13 -36.87 -0.56
N GLN A 285 25.24 -36.84 -1.30
CA GLN A 285 26.56 -37.26 -0.80
C GLN A 285 27.02 -36.38 0.37
N ALA A 286 26.90 -35.05 0.25
CA ALA A 286 27.26 -34.14 1.33
C ALA A 286 26.46 -34.42 2.62
N ARG A 287 25.16 -34.70 2.50
CA ARG A 287 24.30 -35.08 3.65
C ARG A 287 24.71 -36.42 4.27
N GLN A 288 25.02 -37.42 3.45
CA GLN A 288 25.43 -38.74 3.94
C GLN A 288 26.79 -38.70 4.66
N GLU A 289 27.71 -37.89 4.15
CA GLU A 289 29.06 -37.76 4.68
C GLU A 289 29.17 -36.71 5.81
N GLY A 290 28.08 -36.01 6.13
CA GLY A 290 28.06 -34.95 7.15
C GLY A 290 28.92 -33.73 6.79
N ARG A 291 29.14 -33.49 5.49
CA ARG A 291 29.84 -32.31 4.98
C ARG A 291 28.92 -31.09 4.95
N GLU A 292 29.52 -29.92 4.79
CA GLU A 292 28.78 -28.68 4.55
C GLU A 292 27.93 -28.80 3.27
N ILE A 293 26.70 -28.27 3.32
CA ILE A 293 25.75 -28.36 2.22
C ILE A 293 26.25 -27.47 1.06
N PRO A 294 26.40 -28.01 -0.15
CA PRO A 294 26.84 -27.23 -1.30
C PRO A 294 25.83 -26.11 -1.60
N THR A 295 26.36 -24.92 -1.93
CA THR A 295 25.55 -23.81 -2.43
C THR A 295 25.62 -23.81 -3.94
N PHE A 296 24.46 -23.91 -4.59
CA PHE A 296 24.36 -23.96 -6.05
C PHE A 296 24.07 -22.59 -6.64
N ALA A 297 24.65 -22.32 -7.81
CA ALA A 297 24.33 -21.12 -8.58
C ALA A 297 22.88 -21.17 -9.06
N LYS A 298 22.18 -20.04 -8.95
CA LYS A 298 20.73 -19.98 -9.16
C LYS A 298 20.39 -19.90 -10.65
N GLN A 299 19.46 -20.72 -11.12
CA GLN A 299 18.94 -20.66 -12.48
C GLN A 299 17.43 -20.40 -12.44
N LEU A 300 16.95 -19.50 -13.30
CA LEU A 300 15.54 -19.18 -13.45
C LEU A 300 15.06 -19.60 -14.84
N ILE A 301 14.02 -20.41 -14.89
CA ILE A 301 13.43 -20.91 -16.14
C ILE A 301 11.99 -20.41 -16.19
N VAL A 302 11.70 -19.55 -17.15
CA VAL A 302 10.38 -18.97 -17.39
C VAL A 302 9.76 -19.66 -18.59
N ILE A 303 8.68 -20.39 -18.38
CA ILE A 303 7.88 -21.02 -19.43
C ILE A 303 6.65 -20.15 -19.64
N ALA A 304 6.55 -19.50 -20.80
CA ALA A 304 5.47 -18.55 -21.08
C ALA A 304 4.08 -19.22 -21.18
N ASN A 305 4.06 -20.50 -21.57
CA ASN A 305 2.84 -21.29 -21.72
C ASN A 305 3.14 -22.79 -21.58
N VAL A 306 2.79 -23.37 -20.43
CA VAL A 306 2.96 -24.81 -20.16
C VAL A 306 2.13 -25.70 -21.08
N GLU A 307 0.95 -25.25 -21.51
CA GLU A 307 0.10 -26.05 -22.40
C GLU A 307 0.75 -26.24 -23.77
N GLU A 308 1.34 -25.17 -24.31
CA GLU A 308 2.06 -25.23 -25.58
C GLU A 308 3.37 -26.02 -25.45
N LEU A 309 4.09 -25.86 -24.33
CA LEU A 309 5.28 -26.67 -24.04
C LEU A 309 4.96 -28.17 -24.08
N ASN A 310 3.86 -28.60 -23.46
CA ASN A 310 3.44 -30.00 -23.45
C ASN A 310 3.03 -30.53 -24.83
N ARG A 311 2.67 -29.66 -25.77
CA ARG A 311 2.41 -30.05 -27.17
C ARG A 311 3.71 -30.22 -27.96
N LEU A 312 4.74 -29.46 -27.60
CA LEU A 312 6.05 -29.48 -28.27
C LEU A 312 6.95 -30.60 -27.74
N VAL A 313 6.89 -30.89 -26.44
CA VAL A 313 7.78 -31.86 -25.81
C VAL A 313 6.98 -32.84 -24.96
N TYR A 314 7.31 -34.12 -25.10
CA TYR A 314 6.81 -35.16 -24.21
C TYR A 314 7.62 -35.15 -22.91
N ILE A 315 6.96 -34.78 -21.81
CA ILE A 315 7.51 -34.85 -20.45
C ILE A 315 6.68 -35.90 -19.71
N ASP A 316 7.29 -37.02 -19.38
CA ASP A 316 6.64 -38.05 -18.55
C ASP A 316 6.57 -37.62 -17.07
N ASP A 317 5.78 -38.33 -16.26
CA ASP A 317 5.58 -38.02 -14.84
C ASP A 317 6.90 -38.04 -14.05
N VAL A 318 7.86 -38.88 -14.45
CA VAL A 318 9.16 -39.01 -13.77
C VAL A 318 10.04 -37.81 -14.06
N ALA A 319 10.05 -37.35 -15.31
CA ALA A 319 10.75 -36.15 -15.74
C ALA A 319 10.13 -34.91 -15.10
N ALA A 320 8.80 -34.81 -15.07
CA ALA A 320 8.10 -33.70 -14.40
C ALA A 320 8.42 -33.64 -12.91
N ALA A 321 8.35 -34.78 -12.20
CA ALA A 321 8.72 -34.85 -10.79
C ALA A 321 10.20 -34.47 -10.56
N THR A 322 11.10 -34.86 -11.47
CA THR A 322 12.51 -34.44 -11.38
C THR A 322 12.65 -32.93 -11.57
N LEU A 323 11.99 -32.36 -12.57
CA LEU A 323 12.04 -30.94 -12.89
C LEU A 323 11.43 -30.06 -11.79
N ILE A 324 10.41 -30.52 -11.08
CA ILE A 324 9.71 -29.72 -10.08
C ILE A 324 10.18 -30.05 -8.66
N ASP A 325 10.14 -31.32 -8.24
CA ASP A 325 10.38 -31.66 -6.84
C ASP A 325 11.85 -31.57 -6.44
N SER A 326 12.75 -31.90 -7.38
CA SER A 326 14.19 -31.98 -7.12
C SER A 326 14.92 -30.67 -7.41
N SER A 327 14.44 -29.87 -8.37
CA SER A 327 15.10 -28.62 -8.83
C SER A 327 15.21 -27.55 -7.74
N ARG A 328 14.18 -27.41 -6.90
CA ARG A 328 14.15 -26.45 -5.80
C ARG A 328 15.31 -26.59 -4.81
N ALA A 329 15.72 -27.82 -4.52
CA ALA A 329 16.80 -28.09 -3.56
C ALA A 329 18.19 -27.81 -4.15
N VAL A 330 18.27 -27.59 -5.46
CA VAL A 330 19.52 -27.43 -6.22
C VAL A 330 19.63 -26.10 -6.95
N GLY A 331 18.82 -25.12 -6.53
CA GLY A 331 18.88 -23.74 -7.01
C GLY A 331 18.36 -23.54 -8.43
N ILE A 332 17.45 -24.40 -8.90
CA ILE A 332 16.80 -24.26 -10.22
C ILE A 332 15.32 -23.98 -9.97
N TYR A 333 14.84 -22.85 -10.48
CA TYR A 333 13.50 -22.35 -10.19
C TYR A 333 12.69 -22.15 -11.47
N PHE A 334 11.42 -22.52 -11.43
CA PHE A 334 10.50 -22.41 -12.56
C PHE A 334 9.44 -21.32 -12.31
N ILE A 335 9.19 -20.54 -13.35
CA ILE A 335 7.99 -19.70 -13.50
C ILE A 335 7.17 -20.32 -14.62
N LEU A 336 5.96 -20.80 -14.29
CA LEU A 336 5.12 -21.65 -15.13
C LEU A 336 3.81 -20.97 -15.52
#